data_AF-A0AB34ZDK3-F1
#
_entry.id   AF-A0AB34ZDK3-F1
#
_cell.length_a   1.000
_cell.length_b   1.000
_cell.length_c   1.000
_cell.angle_alpha   90.00
_cell.angle_beta   90.00
_cell.angle_gamma   90.00
#
_symmetry.space_group_name_H-M   'P 1'
#
loop_
_entity.id
_entity.type
_entity.pdbx_description
1 polymer ?
#
loop_
_entity_poly.entity_id
_entity_poly.type
_entity_poly.pdbx_seq_one_letter_code
_entity_poly.pdbx_strand_id
1 'polypeptide(L)'
;MFIRYGSCERKGSCGRTILVLAILLGVSAASVVPAIAQENTSRVSLASVDSQTQAALTHALKLDLQKYIDNHMGRIWDQEKQILVNSVSVSGKGELIVDLSKGFLPPKPARIEENRRDQMKELYVEVIDPVLSVDFRNAPVIFTFDGRSMEEVQPEDPTLKPKKKIRASIVEPKKVVISASHGLFYNHGNKRWEYQRPDKWNGIIEDLLTPSHVVELAALVTTRSEDDVYEPRTRSTTINSTTKRPWWEMAARYNLERVYPGRTDIWGVTASPNDPMREYNKDINSRPRYANEVGADALISLHTNGSKTNPNARGTWVLVKTDRPNDYALGQSILCAMKEQIHAVPAYSDYHVDEAPRESEAYGENSGFPDIKKVVVETGFHTNVDDAAALQDPVFITAAMKGVEKGYRLDRDGVTCAPFKITSIPNVTFTYGSGLQKTPILIQGSPRYPIVYKSEITSCSGSCSGATKTIADASGLTMDFTCRPGGSTTLSAKLKATMTDADQVVSTYEHSVTCKK
;
A
#
# COMPACT_ATOMS: atom_id res chain seq x y z
N MET A 1 -54.49 -26.05 25.98
CA MET A 1 -55.20 -26.92 25.04
C MET A 1 -54.17 -27.44 24.04
N PHE A 2 -53.87 -28.74 24.13
CA PHE A 2 -52.84 -29.43 23.37
C PHE A 2 -53.23 -29.56 21.89
N ILE A 3 -52.28 -29.33 20.98
CA ILE A 3 -52.23 -30.07 19.70
C ILE A 3 -50.78 -30.50 19.45
N ARG A 4 -50.63 -31.82 19.31
CA ARG A 4 -49.44 -32.56 18.89
C ARG A 4 -49.30 -32.53 17.36
N TYR A 5 -48.07 -32.45 16.88
CA TYR A 5 -47.51 -33.19 15.73
C TYR A 5 -46.05 -33.49 16.14
N GLY A 6 -45.50 -34.70 16.12
CA GLY A 6 -45.55 -35.71 15.06
C GLY A 6 -44.15 -35.77 14.44
N SER A 7 -43.33 -36.73 14.87
CA SER A 7 -41.92 -36.95 14.44
C SER A 7 -41.74 -37.13 12.93
N CYS A 8 -40.64 -36.62 12.37
CA CYS A 8 -39.72 -37.42 11.56
C CYS A 8 -38.33 -36.75 11.36
N GLU A 9 -37.31 -37.52 11.76
CA GLU A 9 -35.99 -37.76 11.15
C GLU A 9 -34.93 -36.65 10.94
N ARG A 10 -33.78 -36.98 11.56
CA ARG A 10 -32.42 -36.45 11.45
C ARG A 10 -31.96 -36.19 10.01
N LYS A 11 -31.31 -35.04 9.80
CA LYS A 11 -30.03 -34.92 9.08
C LYS A 11 -29.27 -33.71 9.65
N GLY A 12 -28.04 -33.98 10.10
CA GLY A 12 -27.20 -33.02 10.82
C GLY A 12 -26.75 -31.85 9.95
N SER A 13 -27.01 -30.64 10.45
CA SER A 13 -26.32 -29.43 10.05
C SER A 13 -25.16 -29.24 11.02
N CYS A 14 -23.92 -29.40 10.54
CA CYS A 14 -22.73 -29.01 11.26
C CYS A 14 -22.60 -27.50 11.11
N GLY A 15 -23.14 -26.74 12.07
CA GLY A 15 -23.06 -25.29 12.09
C GLY A 15 -21.62 -24.82 12.22
N ARG A 16 -21.20 -23.90 11.34
CA ARG A 16 -19.99 -23.09 11.49
C ARG A 16 -20.13 -22.25 12.76
N THR A 17 -19.33 -22.53 13.79
CA THR A 17 -19.16 -21.61 14.92
C THR A 17 -18.18 -20.52 14.49
N ILE A 18 -18.71 -19.36 14.09
CA ILE A 18 -17.90 -18.15 13.93
C ILE A 18 -17.63 -17.62 15.34
N LEU A 19 -16.38 -17.68 15.78
CA LEU A 19 -15.95 -17.09 17.04
C LEU A 19 -15.74 -15.59 16.81
N VAL A 20 -16.70 -14.76 17.21
CA VAL A 20 -16.54 -13.29 17.25
C VAL A 20 -16.14 -12.93 18.68
N LEU A 21 -14.86 -12.62 18.91
CA LEU A 21 -14.42 -12.00 20.17
C LEU A 21 -14.41 -10.47 20.00
N ALA A 22 -15.29 -9.79 20.72
CA ALA A 22 -15.22 -8.35 20.95
C ALA A 22 -14.49 -8.10 22.28
N ILE A 23 -13.40 -7.34 22.26
CA ILE A 23 -12.63 -6.98 23.47
C ILE A 23 -12.93 -5.51 23.81
N LEU A 24 -13.46 -5.27 25.00
CA LEU A 24 -13.61 -3.95 25.63
C LEU A 24 -12.43 -3.75 26.60
N LEU A 25 -11.57 -2.76 26.34
CA LEU A 25 -10.50 -2.34 27.25
C LEU A 25 -10.89 -1.05 27.97
N GLY A 26 -10.93 -1.11 29.31
CA GLY A 26 -11.06 0.06 30.18
C GLY A 26 -9.70 0.69 30.46
N VAL A 27 -9.57 1.99 30.16
CA VAL A 27 -8.35 2.77 30.40
C VAL A 27 -8.51 3.60 31.67
N SER A 28 -7.57 3.49 32.60
CA SER A 28 -7.42 4.39 33.75
C SER A 28 -6.24 5.33 33.51
N ALA A 29 -6.46 6.64 33.68
CA ALA A 29 -5.48 7.69 33.43
C ALA A 29 -4.76 8.14 34.71
N ALA A 30 -3.45 8.39 34.63
CA ALA A 30 -2.76 9.47 35.34
C ALA A 30 -1.40 9.82 34.67
N SER A 31 -1.16 11.11 34.56
CA SER A 31 -0.14 11.92 33.85
C SER A 31 1.31 11.87 34.36
N VAL A 32 2.31 12.16 33.50
CA VAL A 32 3.15 13.42 33.39
C VAL A 32 4.03 13.35 32.11
N VAL A 33 4.24 14.49 31.42
CA VAL A 33 5.01 14.73 30.16
C VAL A 33 6.20 15.67 30.52
N PRO A 34 7.44 15.61 29.92
CA PRO A 34 7.64 15.96 28.51
C PRO A 34 8.77 15.35 27.66
N ALA A 35 8.53 15.43 26.34
CA ALA A 35 9.44 15.68 25.21
C ALA A 35 9.66 14.55 24.18
N ILE A 36 9.43 14.94 22.91
CA ILE A 36 9.59 14.25 21.61
C ILE A 36 8.50 13.20 21.31
N ALA A 37 7.38 13.69 20.78
CA ALA A 37 6.37 12.88 20.12
C ALA A 37 6.90 12.40 18.76
N GLN A 38 7.51 11.21 18.75
CA GLN A 38 7.24 10.25 17.70
C GLN A 38 5.82 9.77 18.01
N GLU A 39 4.82 10.09 17.18
CA GLU A 39 3.52 9.44 17.32
C GLU A 39 3.75 7.95 17.10
N ASN A 40 3.78 7.23 18.23
CA ASN A 40 4.01 5.82 18.33
C ASN A 40 2.74 5.15 17.81
N THR A 41 2.67 4.88 16.50
CA THR A 41 1.78 3.84 15.94
C THR A 41 2.27 2.50 16.48
N SER A 42 2.01 2.28 17.77
CA SER A 42 2.44 1.12 18.51
C SER A 42 1.67 -0.05 17.94
N ARG A 43 2.28 -0.79 17.00
CA ARG A 43 1.72 -2.04 16.47
C ARG A 43 1.28 -2.87 17.67
N VAL A 44 0.00 -3.26 17.73
CA VAL A 44 -0.42 -4.22 18.74
C VAL A 44 0.33 -5.51 18.42
N SER A 45 1.29 -5.84 19.28
CA SER A 45 2.18 -6.97 19.04
C SER A 45 1.42 -8.25 19.36
N LEU A 46 1.48 -9.26 18.48
CA LEU A 46 0.95 -10.59 18.81
C LEU A 46 1.59 -11.15 20.09
N ALA A 47 2.81 -10.73 20.45
CA ALA A 47 3.47 -11.13 21.69
C ALA A 47 2.77 -10.60 22.96
N SER A 48 1.97 -9.54 22.85
CA SER A 48 1.20 -8.97 23.97
C SER A 48 -0.12 -9.69 24.23
N VAL A 49 -0.54 -10.58 23.32
CA VAL A 49 -1.73 -11.43 23.48
C VAL A 49 -1.45 -12.48 24.54
N ASP A 50 -2.45 -12.87 25.33
CA ASP A 50 -2.27 -13.90 26.35
C ASP A 50 -1.93 -15.27 25.72
N SER A 51 -1.18 -16.10 26.45
CA SER A 51 -0.66 -17.37 25.95
C SER A 51 -1.75 -18.36 25.49
N GLN A 52 -2.95 -18.31 26.08
CA GLN A 52 -4.04 -19.22 25.72
C GLN A 52 -4.64 -18.82 24.37
N THR A 53 -4.86 -17.52 24.16
CA THR A 53 -5.31 -16.97 22.88
C THR A 53 -4.27 -17.18 21.79
N GLN A 54 -2.97 -16.95 22.08
CA GLN A 54 -1.90 -17.24 21.12
C GLN A 54 -1.89 -18.73 20.71
N ALA A 55 -2.00 -19.65 21.68
CA ALA A 55 -2.02 -21.09 21.40
C ALA A 55 -3.24 -21.50 20.57
N ALA A 56 -4.42 -20.93 20.84
CA ALA A 56 -5.62 -21.18 20.05
C ALA A 56 -5.48 -20.67 18.61
N LEU A 57 -4.97 -19.45 18.44
CA LEU A 57 -4.72 -18.84 17.13
C LEU A 57 -3.73 -19.65 16.29
N THR A 58 -2.57 -19.98 16.85
CA THR A 58 -1.53 -20.71 16.11
C THR A 58 -1.95 -22.14 15.78
N HIS A 59 -2.70 -22.79 16.68
CA HIS A 59 -3.28 -24.11 16.41
C HIS A 59 -4.31 -24.05 15.26
N ALA A 60 -5.22 -23.07 15.27
CA ALA A 60 -6.20 -22.89 14.20
C ALA A 60 -5.52 -22.63 12.85
N LEU A 61 -4.58 -21.67 12.82
CA LEU A 61 -3.81 -21.34 11.62
C LEU A 61 -3.06 -22.55 11.06
N LYS A 62 -2.42 -23.37 11.91
CA LYS A 62 -1.71 -24.58 11.47
C LYS A 62 -2.66 -25.53 10.73
N LEU A 63 -3.85 -25.77 11.28
CA LEU A 63 -4.84 -26.66 10.67
C LEU A 63 -5.39 -26.10 9.35
N ASP A 64 -5.71 -24.81 9.31
CA ASP A 64 -6.27 -24.18 8.12
C ASP A 64 -5.22 -24.06 7.00
N LEU A 65 -3.97 -23.76 7.33
CA LEU A 65 -2.86 -23.75 6.37
C LEU A 65 -2.63 -25.15 5.79
N GLN A 66 -2.60 -26.19 6.62
CA GLN A 66 -2.43 -27.56 6.13
C GLN A 66 -3.60 -27.95 5.21
N LYS A 67 -4.83 -27.63 5.61
CA LYS A 67 -6.02 -27.89 4.82
C LYS A 67 -5.99 -27.16 3.47
N TYR A 68 -5.51 -25.91 3.44
CA TYR A 68 -5.37 -25.16 2.18
C TYR A 68 -4.30 -25.77 1.28
N ILE A 69 -3.13 -26.13 1.83
CA ILE A 69 -2.04 -26.79 1.11
C ILE A 69 -2.51 -28.10 0.47
N ASP A 70 -3.34 -28.88 1.16
CA ASP A 70 -3.79 -30.19 0.68
C ASP A 70 -4.92 -30.10 -0.37
N ASN A 71 -5.80 -29.10 -0.27
CA ASN A 71 -7.03 -29.06 -1.07
C ASN A 71 -7.07 -27.97 -2.16
N HIS A 72 -6.27 -26.91 -2.03
CA HIS A 72 -6.40 -25.72 -2.87
C HIS A 72 -5.08 -25.29 -3.51
N MET A 73 -3.96 -25.44 -2.82
CA MET A 73 -2.66 -25.04 -3.35
C MET A 73 -2.22 -25.99 -4.46
N GLY A 74 -2.10 -25.48 -5.69
CA GLY A 74 -1.53 -26.22 -6.81
C GLY A 74 -0.11 -26.70 -6.51
N ARG A 75 0.36 -27.76 -7.19
CA ARG A 75 1.73 -28.28 -7.01
C ARG A 75 2.64 -27.78 -8.12
N ILE A 76 3.82 -27.30 -7.73
CA ILE A 76 4.92 -27.04 -8.65
C ILE A 76 5.59 -28.39 -8.97
N TRP A 77 6.06 -28.54 -10.20
CA TRP A 77 6.48 -29.81 -10.79
C TRP A 77 7.58 -30.56 -10.00
N ASP A 78 8.38 -29.86 -9.21
CA ASP A 78 9.51 -30.38 -8.45
C ASP A 78 9.27 -30.43 -6.93
N GLN A 79 8.04 -30.17 -6.47
CA GLN A 79 7.68 -30.28 -5.05
C GLN A 79 7.46 -31.74 -4.62
N GLU A 80 7.69 -32.02 -3.33
CA GLU A 80 7.32 -33.32 -2.76
C GLU A 80 5.81 -33.51 -2.79
N LYS A 81 5.36 -34.78 -2.82
CA LYS A 81 3.94 -35.12 -2.86
C LYS A 81 3.16 -34.57 -1.66
N GLN A 82 3.82 -34.53 -0.50
CA GLN A 82 3.27 -34.00 0.73
C GLN A 82 4.12 -32.81 1.18
N ILE A 83 3.44 -31.71 1.47
CA ILE A 83 4.02 -30.53 2.10
C ILE A 83 3.31 -30.38 3.43
N LEU A 84 4.06 -30.37 4.51
CA LEU A 84 3.52 -30.27 5.86
C LEU A 84 3.70 -28.84 6.40
N VAL A 85 2.72 -28.38 7.16
CA VAL A 85 2.88 -27.27 8.11
C VAL A 85 3.41 -27.86 9.40
N ASN A 86 4.72 -27.79 9.60
CA ASN A 86 5.39 -28.35 10.77
C ASN A 86 4.90 -27.66 12.05
N SER A 87 4.90 -26.32 12.05
CA SER A 87 4.43 -25.52 13.18
C SER A 87 3.97 -24.13 12.74
N VAL A 88 3.14 -23.50 13.59
CA VAL A 88 2.85 -22.08 13.55
C VAL A 88 3.10 -21.55 14.96
N SER A 89 3.81 -20.43 15.09
CA SER A 89 4.18 -19.87 16.41
C SER A 89 4.25 -18.35 16.37
N VAL A 90 4.27 -17.71 17.54
CA VAL A 90 4.48 -16.28 17.70
C VAL A 90 5.86 -16.06 18.32
N SER A 91 6.70 -15.24 17.68
CA SER A 91 8.03 -14.91 18.20
C SER A 91 7.94 -13.97 19.41
N GLY A 92 9.03 -13.83 20.17
CA GLY A 92 9.11 -12.86 21.26
C GLY A 92 8.96 -11.39 20.81
N LYS A 93 9.09 -11.11 19.50
CA LYS A 93 8.84 -9.79 18.89
C LYS A 93 7.40 -9.63 18.40
N GLY A 94 6.59 -10.69 18.46
CA GLY A 94 5.22 -10.72 17.94
C GLY A 94 5.12 -10.99 16.44
N GLU A 95 6.12 -11.64 15.86
CA GLU A 95 6.08 -12.09 14.46
C GLU A 95 5.37 -13.45 14.39
N LEU A 96 4.54 -13.66 13.38
CA LEU A 96 3.93 -14.96 13.12
C LEU A 96 4.90 -15.80 12.28
N ILE A 97 5.38 -16.90 12.85
CA ILE A 97 6.29 -17.84 12.19
C ILE A 97 5.49 -19.03 11.67
N VAL A 98 5.54 -19.28 10.36
CA VAL A 98 4.95 -20.44 9.69
C VAL A 98 6.08 -21.34 9.19
N ASP A 99 6.25 -22.50 9.82
CA ASP A 99 7.27 -23.47 9.43
C ASP A 99 6.68 -24.53 8.48
N LEU A 100 7.20 -24.57 7.25
CA LEU A 100 6.84 -25.53 6.23
C LEU A 100 7.90 -26.63 6.15
N SER A 101 7.49 -27.84 5.76
CA SER A 101 8.45 -28.92 5.52
C SER A 101 9.39 -28.61 4.35
N LYS A 102 10.58 -29.23 4.30
CA LYS A 102 11.48 -29.17 3.12
C LYS A 102 10.83 -29.54 1.80
N GLY A 103 9.72 -30.29 1.81
CA GLY A 103 8.98 -30.65 0.60
C GLY A 103 8.47 -29.46 -0.21
N PHE A 104 8.39 -28.27 0.42
CA PHE A 104 8.09 -27.01 -0.26
C PHE A 104 9.28 -26.49 -1.09
N LEU A 105 10.51 -26.72 -0.62
CA LEU A 105 11.74 -26.21 -1.22
C LEU A 105 12.09 -26.95 -2.51
N PRO A 106 12.89 -26.34 -3.40
CA PRO A 106 13.47 -27.07 -4.53
C PRO A 106 14.43 -28.17 -4.06
N PRO A 107 14.53 -29.30 -4.78
CA PRO A 107 15.30 -30.48 -4.37
C PRO A 107 16.83 -30.32 -4.43
N LYS A 108 17.33 -29.24 -5.04
CA LYS A 108 18.74 -28.83 -5.00
C LYS A 108 18.80 -27.45 -4.35
N PRO A 109 19.93 -27.05 -3.71
CA PRO A 109 20.11 -25.68 -3.28
C PRO A 109 19.96 -24.77 -4.51
N ALA A 110 18.78 -24.15 -4.60
CA ALA A 110 18.34 -23.30 -5.67
C ALA A 110 17.48 -22.22 -5.02
N ARG A 111 17.53 -21.03 -5.61
CA ARG A 111 16.78 -19.88 -5.13
C ARG A 111 15.28 -20.19 -5.13
N ILE A 112 14.52 -19.76 -4.12
CA ILE A 112 13.05 -19.75 -4.19
C ILE A 112 12.67 -18.70 -5.24
N GLU A 113 12.24 -19.22 -6.38
CA GLU A 113 11.70 -18.47 -7.50
C GLU A 113 10.27 -17.99 -7.25
N GLU A 114 9.78 -17.11 -8.11
CA GLU A 114 8.51 -16.43 -7.88
C GLU A 114 7.31 -17.38 -7.79
N ASN A 115 7.29 -18.48 -8.54
CA ASN A 115 6.18 -19.44 -8.47
C ASN A 115 5.95 -20.01 -7.04
N ARG A 116 7.01 -20.23 -6.27
CA ARG A 116 6.92 -20.62 -4.85
C ARG A 116 6.58 -19.44 -3.94
N ARG A 117 7.12 -18.26 -4.24
CA ARG A 117 6.77 -17.03 -3.52
C ARG A 117 5.28 -16.72 -3.65
N ASP A 118 4.69 -16.94 -4.83
CA ASP A 118 3.25 -16.86 -5.05
C ASP A 118 2.46 -17.84 -4.19
N GLN A 119 2.91 -19.09 -4.03
CA GLN A 119 2.27 -20.02 -3.09
C GLN A 119 2.33 -19.47 -1.65
N MET A 120 3.44 -18.85 -1.24
CA MET A 120 3.53 -18.17 0.07
C MET A 120 2.56 -16.99 0.17
N LYS A 121 2.40 -16.20 -0.91
CA LYS A 121 1.38 -15.12 -0.98
C LYS A 121 -0.02 -15.68 -0.86
N GLU A 122 -0.34 -16.78 -1.56
CA GLU A 122 -1.65 -17.44 -1.48
C GLU A 122 -1.93 -17.89 -0.04
N LEU A 123 -0.97 -18.52 0.65
CA LEU A 123 -1.13 -18.88 2.06
C LEU A 123 -1.40 -17.65 2.94
N TYR A 124 -0.72 -16.53 2.67
CA TYR A 124 -0.93 -15.29 3.40
C TYR A 124 -2.33 -14.71 3.15
N VAL A 125 -2.72 -14.52 1.89
CA VAL A 125 -3.98 -13.88 1.49
C VAL A 125 -5.20 -14.74 1.82
N GLU A 126 -5.11 -16.06 1.62
CA GLU A 126 -6.27 -16.96 1.68
C GLU A 126 -6.48 -17.56 3.07
N VAL A 127 -5.44 -17.58 3.91
CA VAL A 127 -5.50 -18.25 5.21
C VAL A 127 -5.09 -17.33 6.35
N ILE A 128 -3.92 -16.69 6.26
CA ILE A 128 -3.40 -15.92 7.39
C ILE A 128 -4.18 -14.62 7.61
N ASP A 129 -4.30 -13.77 6.59
CA ASP A 129 -4.99 -12.47 6.72
C ASP A 129 -6.47 -12.62 7.16
N PRO A 130 -7.27 -13.56 6.63
CA PRO A 130 -8.66 -13.72 7.05
C PRO A 130 -8.82 -14.18 8.51
N VAL A 131 -7.83 -14.90 9.05
CA VAL A 131 -7.85 -15.41 10.43
C VAL A 131 -7.35 -14.37 11.43
N LEU A 132 -6.45 -13.47 11.01
CA LEU A 132 -5.96 -12.39 11.85
C LEU A 132 -7.03 -11.31 12.07
N SER A 133 -7.26 -10.95 13.34
CA SER A 133 -8.09 -9.78 13.65
C SER A 133 -7.43 -8.51 13.10
N VAL A 134 -8.24 -7.46 12.90
CA VAL A 134 -7.79 -6.17 12.35
C VAL A 134 -6.55 -5.64 13.09
N ASP A 135 -6.49 -5.83 14.40
CA ASP A 135 -5.38 -5.36 15.25
C ASP A 135 -4.04 -6.06 14.96
N PHE A 136 -4.05 -7.24 14.32
CA PHE A 136 -2.86 -8.06 14.06
C PHE A 136 -2.56 -8.28 12.57
N ARG A 137 -3.37 -7.73 11.64
CA ARG A 137 -3.18 -7.96 10.18
C ARG A 137 -1.81 -7.52 9.65
N ASN A 138 -1.17 -6.58 10.34
CA ASN A 138 0.16 -6.06 10.00
C ASN A 138 1.29 -6.69 10.83
N ALA A 139 1.00 -7.77 11.57
CA ALA A 139 2.05 -8.56 12.19
C ALA A 139 2.97 -9.15 11.09
N PRO A 140 4.31 -9.05 11.22
CA PRO A 140 5.21 -9.64 10.24
C PRO A 140 4.98 -11.16 10.16
N VAL A 141 4.94 -11.68 8.93
CA VAL A 141 4.81 -13.12 8.68
C VAL A 141 6.12 -13.65 8.14
N ILE A 142 6.71 -14.58 8.88
CA ILE A 142 7.99 -15.20 8.57
C ILE A 142 7.75 -16.64 8.18
N PHE A 143 8.17 -17.02 6.97
CA PHE A 143 8.19 -18.40 6.55
C PHE A 143 9.55 -19.02 6.84
N THR A 144 9.56 -20.17 7.50
CA THR A 144 10.73 -21.01 7.72
C THR A 144 10.52 -22.38 7.09
N PHE A 145 11.61 -23.13 6.90
CA PHE A 145 11.59 -24.43 6.26
C PHE A 145 12.40 -25.45 7.05
N ASP A 146 11.72 -26.41 7.70
CA ASP A 146 12.30 -27.32 8.69
C ASP A 146 13.15 -26.56 9.75
N GLY A 147 12.60 -25.45 10.26
CA GLY A 147 13.24 -24.59 11.25
C GLY A 147 14.34 -23.67 10.73
N ARG A 148 14.65 -23.72 9.42
CA ARG A 148 15.64 -22.84 8.79
C ARG A 148 14.96 -21.60 8.21
N SER A 149 15.57 -20.44 8.42
CA SER A 149 15.12 -19.17 7.85
C SER A 149 15.24 -19.12 6.32
N MET A 150 14.53 -18.19 5.70
CA MET A 150 14.64 -17.90 4.26
C MET A 150 16.10 -17.60 3.87
N GLU A 151 16.84 -16.85 4.68
CA GLU A 151 18.26 -16.53 4.42
C GLU A 151 19.15 -17.77 4.48
N GLU A 152 18.92 -18.67 5.43
CA GLU A 152 19.69 -19.91 5.55
C GLU A 152 19.45 -20.89 4.41
N VAL A 153 18.21 -20.97 3.90
CA VAL A 153 17.87 -21.85 2.77
C VAL A 153 18.16 -21.19 1.41
N GLN A 154 18.26 -19.86 1.39
CA GLN A 154 18.53 -19.05 0.21
C GLN A 154 19.39 -17.83 0.58
N PRO A 155 20.71 -17.98 0.62
CA PRO A 155 21.59 -16.82 0.78
C PRO A 155 21.42 -15.86 -0.40
N GLU A 156 21.71 -14.58 -0.19
CA GLU A 156 21.72 -13.60 -1.27
C GLU A 156 22.65 -14.05 -2.40
N ASP A 157 22.23 -13.80 -3.64
CA ASP A 157 23.03 -14.13 -4.82
C ASP A 157 24.30 -13.27 -4.84
N PRO A 158 25.50 -13.86 -4.69
CA PRO A 158 26.75 -13.11 -4.58
C PRO A 158 27.12 -12.37 -5.87
N THR A 159 26.43 -12.65 -6.98
CA THR A 159 26.57 -11.92 -8.25
C THR A 159 25.76 -10.63 -8.29
N LEU A 160 24.84 -10.41 -7.34
CA LEU A 160 24.11 -9.16 -7.15
C LEU A 160 25.06 -8.09 -6.64
N LYS A 161 25.74 -7.39 -7.55
CA LYS A 161 26.52 -6.20 -7.22
C LYS A 161 25.63 -4.97 -7.37
N PRO A 162 25.41 -4.18 -6.31
CA PRO A 162 24.80 -2.87 -6.45
C PRO A 162 25.63 -2.05 -7.44
N LYS A 163 24.97 -1.37 -8.40
CA LYS A 163 25.68 -0.32 -9.13
C LYS A 163 26.07 0.73 -8.10
N LYS A 164 27.37 1.04 -8.02
CA LYS A 164 27.87 2.12 -7.15
C LYS A 164 27.12 3.40 -7.53
N LYS A 165 26.27 3.90 -6.63
CA LYS A 165 25.75 5.25 -6.74
C LYS A 165 26.96 6.19 -6.61
N ILE A 166 27.32 6.85 -7.70
CA ILE A 166 28.12 8.08 -7.59
C ILE A 166 27.24 8.99 -6.73
N ARG A 167 27.77 9.55 -5.63
CA ARG A 167 27.03 10.51 -4.80
C ARG A 167 26.66 11.69 -5.70
N ALA A 168 25.49 11.61 -6.30
CA ALA A 168 24.89 12.71 -7.02
C ALA A 168 24.69 13.84 -6.02
N SER A 169 24.88 15.07 -6.49
CA SER A 169 24.59 16.26 -5.68
C SER A 169 23.13 16.20 -5.20
N ILE A 170 22.81 16.92 -4.12
CA ILE A 170 21.44 17.07 -3.61
C ILE A 170 20.47 17.61 -4.68
N VAL A 171 20.99 18.12 -5.81
CA VAL A 171 20.27 18.84 -6.87
C VAL A 171 19.88 17.95 -8.07
N GLU A 172 20.40 16.72 -8.20
CA GLU A 172 20.02 15.87 -9.34
C GLU A 172 18.66 15.18 -9.12
N PRO A 173 17.79 15.11 -10.16
CA PRO A 173 16.55 14.33 -10.12
C PRO A 173 16.80 12.91 -9.64
N LYS A 174 15.92 12.40 -8.77
CA LYS A 174 15.98 11.00 -8.36
C LYS A 174 15.48 10.12 -9.50
N LYS A 175 15.94 8.88 -9.49
CA LYS A 175 15.54 7.88 -10.50
C LYS A 175 14.56 6.90 -9.88
N VAL A 176 13.36 6.82 -10.44
CA VAL A 176 12.30 5.93 -9.96
C VAL A 176 11.98 4.90 -11.03
N VAL A 177 12.00 3.63 -10.65
CA VAL A 177 11.39 2.59 -11.48
C VAL A 177 9.94 2.41 -11.07
N ILE A 178 9.03 2.57 -12.02
CA ILE A 178 7.61 2.25 -11.83
C ILE A 178 7.30 1.03 -12.68
N SER A 179 6.86 -0.05 -12.03
CA SER A 179 6.64 -1.34 -12.67
C SER A 179 5.16 -1.73 -12.63
N ALA A 180 4.57 -2.03 -13.79
CA ALA A 180 3.25 -2.65 -13.83
C ALA A 180 3.40 -4.14 -13.54
N SER A 181 2.60 -4.71 -12.64
CA SER A 181 2.60 -6.15 -12.37
C SER A 181 2.41 -6.97 -13.65
N HIS A 182 2.99 -8.16 -13.65
CA HIS A 182 2.70 -9.21 -14.63
C HIS A 182 2.90 -8.83 -16.11
N GLY A 183 2.28 -9.58 -17.02
CA GLY A 183 2.34 -9.41 -18.47
C GLY A 183 2.40 -10.75 -19.22
N LEU A 184 2.12 -10.73 -20.52
CA LEU A 184 2.12 -11.93 -21.36
C LEU A 184 3.51 -12.61 -21.39
N PHE A 185 3.54 -13.90 -21.07
CA PHE A 185 4.76 -14.71 -21.07
C PHE A 185 4.57 -16.05 -21.77
N TYR A 186 5.67 -16.66 -22.20
CA TYR A 186 5.62 -18.00 -22.79
C TYR A 186 5.74 -19.06 -21.70
N ASN A 187 4.65 -19.80 -21.47
CA ASN A 187 4.65 -20.96 -20.61
C ASN A 187 5.17 -22.18 -21.39
N HIS A 188 6.30 -22.74 -20.96
CA HIS A 188 6.91 -23.89 -21.61
C HIS A 188 6.24 -25.24 -21.29
N GLY A 189 5.51 -25.32 -20.18
CA GLY A 189 4.68 -26.49 -19.85
C GLY A 189 3.46 -26.57 -20.75
N ASN A 190 2.73 -25.47 -20.88
CA ASN A 190 1.54 -25.37 -21.74
C ASN A 190 1.89 -25.10 -23.21
N LYS A 191 3.17 -24.84 -23.52
CA LYS A 191 3.71 -24.51 -24.85
C LYS A 191 2.97 -23.37 -25.55
N ARG A 192 2.51 -22.37 -24.79
CA ARG A 192 1.73 -21.23 -25.31
C ARG A 192 2.05 -19.94 -24.58
N TRP A 193 1.68 -18.83 -25.20
CA TRP A 193 1.67 -17.52 -24.57
C TRP A 193 0.42 -17.37 -23.72
N GLU A 194 0.57 -16.93 -22.48
CA GLU A 194 -0.52 -16.68 -21.55
C GLU A 194 -0.16 -15.52 -20.60
N TYR A 195 -1.19 -14.91 -20.01
CA TYR A 195 -1.02 -13.91 -18.96
C TYR A 195 -0.59 -14.60 -17.66
N GLN A 196 0.19 -13.89 -16.83
CA GLN A 196 0.63 -14.44 -15.55
C GLN A 196 -0.52 -14.57 -14.54
N ARG A 197 -1.49 -13.66 -14.62
CA ARG A 197 -2.78 -13.73 -13.89
C ARG A 197 -3.91 -13.79 -14.92
N PRO A 198 -4.14 -14.95 -15.55
CA PRO A 198 -5.08 -15.08 -16.65
C PRO A 198 -6.55 -15.06 -16.22
N ASP A 199 -6.82 -15.23 -14.92
CA ASP A 199 -8.18 -15.30 -14.39
C ASP A 199 -8.87 -13.94 -14.50
N LYS A 200 -10.07 -13.94 -15.09
CA LYS A 200 -10.88 -12.74 -15.22
C LYS A 200 -11.88 -12.64 -14.08
N TRP A 201 -11.71 -11.64 -13.23
CA TRP A 201 -12.59 -11.35 -12.10
C TRP A 201 -13.23 -9.97 -12.27
N ASN A 202 -14.55 -9.88 -12.17
CA ASN A 202 -15.28 -8.61 -12.25
C ASN A 202 -14.90 -7.73 -13.47
N GLY A 203 -14.55 -8.36 -14.60
CA GLY A 203 -14.13 -7.65 -15.80
C GLY A 203 -12.62 -7.43 -15.94
N ILE A 204 -11.85 -7.62 -14.87
CA ILE A 204 -10.42 -7.30 -14.78
C ILE A 204 -9.55 -8.53 -15.07
N ILE A 205 -8.48 -8.29 -15.83
CA ILE A 205 -7.28 -9.13 -15.89
C ILE A 205 -6.14 -8.23 -15.42
N GLU A 206 -5.47 -8.59 -14.35
CA GLU A 206 -4.48 -7.73 -13.70
C GLU A 206 -3.35 -7.30 -14.66
N ASP A 207 -2.82 -8.25 -15.45
CA ASP A 207 -1.76 -8.02 -16.45
C ASP A 207 -2.06 -6.85 -17.42
N LEU A 208 -3.35 -6.57 -17.63
CA LEU A 208 -3.88 -5.57 -18.56
C LEU A 208 -4.34 -4.29 -17.88
N LEU A 209 -4.60 -4.32 -16.57
CA LEU A 209 -5.10 -3.18 -15.80
C LEU A 209 -3.97 -2.30 -15.27
N THR A 210 -2.97 -2.91 -14.61
CA THR A 210 -1.89 -2.18 -13.93
C THR A 210 -1.04 -1.29 -14.84
N PRO A 211 -0.88 -1.56 -16.16
CA PRO A 211 -0.24 -0.58 -17.06
C PRO A 211 -0.91 0.79 -17.07
N SER A 212 -2.23 0.88 -16.89
CA SER A 212 -2.92 2.18 -16.86
C SER A 212 -2.59 2.98 -15.59
N HIS A 213 -2.45 2.30 -14.44
CA HIS A 213 -2.03 2.94 -13.19
C HIS A 213 -0.58 3.43 -13.28
N VAL A 214 0.30 2.67 -13.93
CA VAL A 214 1.68 3.10 -14.19
C VAL A 214 1.75 4.35 -15.06
N VAL A 215 0.90 4.45 -16.09
CA VAL A 215 0.84 5.64 -16.94
C VAL A 215 0.54 6.89 -16.11
N GLU A 216 -0.46 6.81 -15.24
CA GLU A 216 -0.87 7.90 -14.35
C GLU A 216 0.23 8.23 -13.34
N LEU A 217 0.76 7.24 -12.61
CA LEU A 217 1.81 7.46 -11.62
C LEU A 217 3.08 8.06 -12.23
N ALA A 218 3.51 7.57 -13.39
CA ALA A 218 4.69 8.09 -14.08
C ALA A 218 4.53 9.56 -14.50
N ALA A 219 3.33 9.94 -14.98
CA ALA A 219 3.03 11.33 -15.30
C ALA A 219 3.07 12.21 -14.04
N LEU A 220 2.50 11.74 -12.93
CA LEU A 220 2.50 12.44 -11.66
C LEU A 220 3.91 12.60 -11.08
N VAL A 221 4.73 11.54 -11.06
CA VAL A 221 6.13 11.61 -10.59
C VAL A 221 6.94 12.59 -11.44
N THR A 222 6.81 12.53 -12.77
CA THR A 222 7.52 13.46 -13.66
C THR A 222 7.10 14.92 -13.42
N THR A 223 5.80 15.19 -13.25
CA THR A 223 5.27 16.56 -13.21
C THR A 223 5.21 17.18 -11.82
N ARG A 224 5.16 16.37 -10.76
CA ARG A 224 4.98 16.83 -9.37
C ARG A 224 6.21 16.60 -8.50
N SER A 225 6.91 15.51 -8.73
CA SER A 225 8.17 15.19 -8.05
C SER A 225 9.39 15.68 -8.83
N GLU A 226 9.25 15.94 -10.14
CA GLU A 226 10.33 16.36 -11.04
C GLU A 226 11.49 15.34 -11.09
N ASP A 227 11.15 14.06 -10.93
CA ASP A 227 12.08 12.93 -10.96
C ASP A 227 12.05 12.17 -12.29
N ASP A 228 13.15 11.48 -12.60
CA ASP A 228 13.28 10.64 -13.78
C ASP A 228 12.57 9.30 -13.58
N VAL A 229 11.65 8.98 -14.49
CA VAL A 229 10.88 7.72 -14.47
C VAL A 229 11.43 6.72 -15.48
N TYR A 230 11.58 5.47 -15.03
CA TYR A 230 11.95 4.32 -15.85
C TYR A 230 10.93 3.20 -15.72
N GLU A 231 10.55 2.59 -16.84
CA GLU A 231 9.54 1.53 -16.87
C GLU A 231 10.13 0.22 -17.43
N PRO A 232 9.98 -0.92 -16.73
CA PRO A 232 10.43 -2.22 -17.24
C PRO A 232 9.57 -2.73 -18.41
N ARG A 233 8.26 -2.45 -18.39
CA ARG A 233 7.33 -2.71 -19.49
C ARG A 233 7.27 -1.50 -20.43
N THR A 234 6.95 -1.74 -21.70
CA THR A 234 6.79 -0.68 -22.70
C THR A 234 5.32 -0.29 -22.83
N ARG A 235 5.04 0.96 -23.23
CA ARG A 235 3.69 1.42 -23.58
C ARG A 235 3.35 1.23 -25.06
N SER A 236 4.24 0.59 -25.82
CA SER A 236 4.11 0.51 -27.27
C SER A 236 2.90 -0.31 -27.73
N THR A 237 2.07 0.31 -28.58
CA THR A 237 0.93 -0.34 -29.24
C THR A 237 1.33 -1.13 -30.48
N THR A 238 2.60 -1.08 -30.90
CA THR A 238 3.09 -1.88 -32.03
C THR A 238 2.89 -3.37 -31.76
N ILE A 239 2.54 -4.14 -32.79
CA ILE A 239 2.27 -5.56 -32.65
C ILE A 239 3.58 -6.36 -32.60
N ASN A 240 3.72 -7.21 -31.58
CA ASN A 240 4.79 -8.18 -31.50
C ASN A 240 4.59 -9.28 -32.56
N SER A 241 5.62 -9.54 -33.36
CA SER A 241 5.54 -10.46 -34.50
C SER A 241 5.31 -11.91 -34.09
N THR A 242 5.74 -12.31 -32.89
CA THR A 242 5.65 -13.68 -32.37
C THR A 242 4.29 -13.94 -31.73
N THR A 243 3.83 -13.04 -30.87
CA THR A 243 2.58 -13.23 -30.11
C THR A 243 1.35 -12.73 -30.82
N LYS A 244 1.51 -11.86 -31.83
CA LYS A 244 0.43 -11.08 -32.48
C LYS A 244 -0.35 -10.20 -31.50
N ARG A 245 0.23 -9.91 -30.34
CA ARG A 245 -0.31 -9.00 -29.32
C ARG A 245 0.49 -7.69 -29.32
N PRO A 246 -0.10 -6.56 -28.89
CA PRO A 246 0.64 -5.33 -28.69
C PRO A 246 1.80 -5.51 -27.70
N TRP A 247 2.90 -4.79 -27.91
CA TRP A 247 4.07 -4.84 -27.03
C TRP A 247 3.77 -4.42 -25.59
N TRP A 248 2.78 -3.56 -25.36
CA TRP A 248 2.39 -3.14 -24.00
C TRP A 248 1.81 -4.27 -23.15
N GLU A 249 1.26 -5.32 -23.78
CA GLU A 249 0.75 -6.48 -23.05
C GLU A 249 1.88 -7.44 -22.61
N MET A 250 3.08 -7.32 -23.19
CA MET A 250 4.19 -8.23 -22.92
C MET A 250 4.77 -8.01 -21.52
N ALA A 251 5.22 -9.10 -20.89
CA ALA A 251 5.96 -9.05 -19.64
C ALA A 251 7.27 -8.25 -19.77
N ALA A 252 7.73 -7.65 -18.67
CA ALA A 252 8.92 -6.80 -18.61
C ALA A 252 10.16 -7.46 -19.20
N ARG A 253 10.40 -8.76 -18.92
CA ARG A 253 11.60 -9.45 -19.43
C ARG A 253 11.75 -9.41 -20.95
N TYR A 254 10.66 -9.37 -21.71
CA TYR A 254 10.72 -9.36 -23.18
C TYR A 254 11.02 -7.96 -23.71
N ASN A 255 10.48 -6.93 -23.05
CA ASN A 255 10.86 -5.56 -23.37
C ASN A 255 12.34 -5.32 -23.05
N LEU A 256 12.78 -5.75 -21.86
CA LEU A 256 14.17 -5.63 -21.42
C LEU A 256 15.15 -6.45 -22.29
N GLU A 257 14.76 -7.64 -22.75
CA GLU A 257 15.52 -8.40 -23.76
C GLU A 257 15.65 -7.61 -25.06
N ARG A 258 14.58 -6.98 -25.53
CA ARG A 258 14.59 -6.18 -26.75
C ARG A 258 15.49 -4.95 -26.64
N VAL A 259 15.46 -4.23 -25.51
CA VAL A 259 16.23 -2.98 -25.33
C VAL A 259 17.66 -3.22 -24.82
N TYR A 260 17.93 -4.36 -24.17
CA TYR A 260 19.25 -4.76 -23.69
C TYR A 260 19.61 -6.21 -24.10
N PRO A 261 19.70 -6.52 -25.41
CA PRO A 261 19.83 -7.90 -25.89
C PRO A 261 21.09 -8.64 -25.42
N GLY A 262 22.17 -7.91 -25.07
CA GLY A 262 23.39 -8.49 -24.53
C GLY A 262 23.42 -8.65 -22.99
N ARG A 263 22.38 -8.22 -22.28
CA ARG A 263 22.35 -8.15 -20.81
C ARG A 263 21.44 -9.19 -20.18
N THR A 264 21.76 -10.46 -20.42
CA THR A 264 21.05 -11.60 -19.81
C THR A 264 21.12 -11.58 -18.28
N ASP A 265 22.09 -10.88 -17.69
CA ASP A 265 22.22 -10.60 -16.26
C ASP A 265 21.08 -9.70 -15.70
N ILE A 266 20.32 -9.04 -16.59
CA ILE A 266 19.12 -8.27 -16.25
C ILE A 266 17.86 -9.11 -16.49
N TRP A 267 17.62 -9.53 -17.73
CA TRP A 267 16.31 -10.09 -18.13
C TRP A 267 16.27 -11.62 -18.20
N GLY A 268 17.42 -12.29 -18.10
CA GLY A 268 17.55 -13.74 -18.33
C GLY A 268 17.73 -14.59 -17.07
N VAL A 269 17.70 -13.98 -15.89
CA VAL A 269 18.10 -14.65 -14.64
C VAL A 269 16.97 -15.48 -14.03
N THR A 270 17.27 -16.76 -13.78
CA THR A 270 16.47 -17.69 -12.97
C THR A 270 17.37 -18.81 -12.44
N ALA A 271 17.12 -19.27 -11.22
CA ALA A 271 17.75 -20.44 -10.60
C ALA A 271 17.17 -21.76 -11.12
N SER A 272 16.05 -21.72 -11.85
CA SER A 272 15.37 -22.90 -12.38
C SER A 272 15.23 -22.82 -13.90
N PRO A 273 16.33 -22.92 -14.68
CA PRO A 273 16.33 -22.72 -16.12
C PRO A 273 15.52 -23.76 -16.91
N ASN A 274 15.19 -24.90 -16.30
CA ASN A 274 14.36 -25.96 -16.90
C ASN A 274 12.90 -25.90 -16.43
N ASP A 275 12.54 -24.96 -15.55
CA ASP A 275 11.16 -24.80 -15.07
C ASP A 275 10.22 -24.50 -16.26
N PRO A 276 9.07 -25.19 -16.36
CA PRO A 276 7.99 -24.83 -17.28
C PRO A 276 7.58 -23.35 -17.22
N MET A 277 7.66 -22.73 -16.03
CA MET A 277 7.36 -21.32 -15.74
C MET A 277 8.61 -20.44 -15.66
N ARG A 278 9.77 -20.87 -16.20
CA ARG A 278 11.00 -20.06 -16.12
C ARG A 278 10.88 -18.62 -16.65
N GLU A 279 10.00 -18.39 -17.63
CA GLU A 279 9.80 -17.07 -18.21
C GLU A 279 9.01 -16.14 -17.28
N TYR A 280 8.09 -16.70 -16.48
CA TYR A 280 7.44 -16.03 -15.35
C TYR A 280 8.48 -15.61 -14.31
N ASN A 281 9.35 -16.55 -13.91
CA ASN A 281 10.40 -16.28 -12.92
C ASN A 281 11.40 -15.22 -13.39
N LYS A 282 11.82 -15.28 -14.66
CA LYS A 282 12.71 -14.27 -15.28
C LYS A 282 12.08 -12.89 -15.31
N ASP A 283 10.78 -12.78 -15.61
CA ASP A 283 10.06 -11.51 -15.59
C ASP A 283 10.22 -10.79 -14.26
N ILE A 284 9.92 -11.51 -13.18
CA ILE A 284 9.89 -10.95 -11.84
C ILE A 284 11.31 -10.62 -11.35
N ASN A 285 12.28 -11.49 -11.62
CA ASN A 285 13.69 -11.22 -11.33
C ASN A 285 14.25 -10.03 -12.11
N SER A 286 13.70 -9.73 -13.30
CA SER A 286 14.23 -8.66 -14.17
C SER A 286 13.96 -7.25 -13.66
N ARG A 287 12.86 -7.06 -12.90
CA ARG A 287 12.41 -5.75 -12.40
C ARG A 287 13.41 -5.10 -11.42
N PRO A 288 13.80 -5.75 -10.31
CA PRO A 288 14.81 -5.19 -9.40
C PRO A 288 16.20 -5.11 -10.05
N ARG A 289 16.53 -6.01 -10.99
CA ARG A 289 17.80 -5.95 -11.74
C ARG A 289 17.85 -4.75 -12.69
N TYR A 290 16.74 -4.42 -13.33
CA TYR A 290 16.62 -3.22 -14.15
C TYR A 290 16.68 -1.94 -13.30
N ALA A 291 16.04 -1.94 -12.12
CA ALA A 291 16.19 -0.83 -11.17
C ALA A 291 17.65 -0.60 -10.77
N ASN A 292 18.39 -1.68 -10.52
CA ASN A 292 19.84 -1.59 -10.30
C ASN A 292 20.60 -1.09 -11.53
N GLU A 293 20.23 -1.54 -12.74
CA GLU A 293 20.87 -1.09 -13.99
C GLU A 293 20.75 0.42 -14.20
N VAL A 294 19.57 1.00 -13.95
CA VAL A 294 19.37 2.45 -14.13
C VAL A 294 19.89 3.28 -12.95
N GLY A 295 20.28 2.62 -11.86
CA GLY A 295 20.75 3.26 -10.63
C GLY A 295 19.62 3.90 -9.82
N ALA A 296 18.46 3.23 -9.76
CA ALA A 296 17.25 3.75 -9.13
C ALA A 296 17.40 4.04 -7.63
N ASP A 297 16.65 5.02 -7.15
CA ASP A 297 16.44 5.33 -5.74
C ASP A 297 15.28 4.54 -5.15
N ALA A 298 14.23 4.35 -5.95
CA ALA A 298 13.10 3.52 -5.60
C ALA A 298 12.61 2.65 -6.77
N LEU A 299 12.07 1.48 -6.44
CA LEU A 299 11.26 0.64 -7.32
C LEU A 299 9.87 0.50 -6.67
N ILE A 300 8.86 1.00 -7.37
CA ILE A 300 7.45 0.91 -6.99
C ILE A 300 6.78 -0.03 -7.98
N SER A 301 6.36 -1.21 -7.51
CA SER A 301 5.60 -2.15 -8.32
C SER A 301 4.10 -2.03 -8.03
N LEU A 302 3.30 -1.77 -9.05
CA LEU A 302 1.84 -1.63 -8.94
C LEU A 302 1.16 -2.94 -9.30
N HIS A 303 0.39 -3.47 -8.35
CA HIS A 303 -0.38 -4.71 -8.43
C HIS A 303 -1.85 -4.45 -8.07
N THR A 304 -2.68 -5.45 -8.33
CA THR A 304 -4.01 -5.58 -7.72
C THR A 304 -4.15 -6.96 -7.11
N ASN A 305 -4.79 -7.05 -5.96
CA ASN A 305 -4.87 -8.31 -5.24
C ASN A 305 -6.12 -9.11 -5.64
N GLY A 306 -6.16 -10.38 -5.25
CA GLY A 306 -7.31 -11.23 -5.41
C GLY A 306 -7.35 -12.32 -4.35
N SER A 307 -8.55 -12.69 -3.92
CA SER A 307 -8.78 -13.86 -3.09
C SER A 307 -9.79 -14.81 -3.73
N LYS A 308 -9.39 -16.07 -3.86
CA LYS A 308 -10.17 -17.20 -4.36
C LYS A 308 -11.21 -17.64 -3.34
N THR A 309 -10.94 -17.45 -2.05
CA THR A 309 -11.80 -17.98 -0.96
C THR A 309 -12.58 -16.89 -0.21
N ASN A 310 -12.15 -15.63 -0.31
CA ASN A 310 -12.77 -14.49 0.37
C ASN A 310 -13.14 -13.37 -0.61
N PRO A 311 -14.35 -13.36 -1.19
CA PRO A 311 -14.79 -12.29 -2.09
C PRO A 311 -14.98 -10.93 -1.39
N ASN A 312 -14.95 -10.90 -0.05
CA ASN A 312 -15.05 -9.68 0.75
C ASN A 312 -13.68 -9.07 1.10
N ALA A 313 -12.57 -9.73 0.74
CA ALA A 313 -11.24 -9.14 0.87
C ALA A 313 -11.17 -7.88 0.02
N ARG A 314 -10.76 -6.74 0.60
CA ARG A 314 -10.81 -5.42 -0.04
C ARG A 314 -9.77 -4.48 0.53
N GLY A 315 -9.52 -3.39 -0.20
CA GLY A 315 -8.68 -2.27 0.18
C GLY A 315 -7.26 -2.34 -0.35
N THR A 316 -6.52 -1.25 -0.12
CA THR A 316 -5.12 -1.08 -0.54
C THR A 316 -4.15 -1.64 0.48
N TRP A 317 -3.19 -2.45 0.01
CA TRP A 317 -2.05 -2.93 0.80
C TRP A 317 -0.73 -2.43 0.22
N VAL A 318 0.27 -2.23 1.09
CA VAL A 318 1.66 -2.05 0.66
C VAL A 318 2.53 -3.13 1.30
N LEU A 319 3.25 -3.87 0.46
CA LEU A 319 4.07 -5.01 0.86
C LEU A 319 5.53 -4.65 0.74
N VAL A 320 6.28 -4.94 1.80
CA VAL A 320 7.72 -4.73 1.88
C VAL A 320 8.41 -6.00 2.35
N LYS A 321 9.69 -6.13 2.02
CA LYS A 321 10.50 -7.23 2.54
C LYS A 321 10.76 -7.01 4.05
N THR A 322 10.76 -8.08 4.82
CA THR A 322 11.06 -8.03 6.27
C THR A 322 12.47 -7.46 6.52
N ASP A 323 12.67 -6.80 7.66
CA ASP A 323 13.95 -6.24 8.09
C ASP A 323 14.49 -5.13 7.16
N ARG A 324 13.59 -4.43 6.47
CA ARG A 324 13.90 -3.32 5.56
C ARG A 324 13.24 -2.01 6.03
N PRO A 325 13.79 -1.34 7.05
CA PRO A 325 13.16 -0.15 7.65
C PRO A 325 12.97 1.00 6.65
N ASN A 326 13.87 1.13 5.66
CA ASN A 326 13.74 2.14 4.60
C ASN A 326 12.61 1.84 3.62
N ASP A 327 12.39 0.57 3.29
CA ASP A 327 11.27 0.13 2.44
C ASP A 327 9.95 0.32 3.21
N TYR A 328 9.96 -0.02 4.50
CA TYR A 328 8.82 0.18 5.40
C TYR A 328 8.44 1.67 5.52
N ALA A 329 9.41 2.56 5.71
CA ALA A 329 9.17 4.00 5.79
C ALA A 329 8.51 4.55 4.50
N LEU A 330 9.01 4.12 3.33
CA LEU A 330 8.40 4.46 2.04
C LEU A 330 6.96 3.93 1.95
N GLY A 331 6.73 2.66 2.30
CA GLY A 331 5.40 2.08 2.26
C GLY A 331 4.41 2.77 3.21
N GLN A 332 4.87 3.15 4.40
CA GLN A 332 4.05 3.87 5.39
C GLN A 332 3.66 5.25 4.89
N SER A 333 4.59 5.95 4.24
CA SER A 333 4.33 7.25 3.61
C SER A 333 3.31 7.12 2.47
N ILE A 334 3.43 6.08 1.63
CA ILE A 334 2.48 5.76 0.56
C ILE A 334 1.09 5.50 1.12
N LEU A 335 0.92 4.61 2.10
CA LEU A 335 -0.40 4.31 2.68
C LEU A 335 -1.06 5.54 3.29
N CYS A 336 -0.30 6.34 4.07
CA CYS A 336 -0.80 7.58 4.64
C CYS A 336 -1.29 8.57 3.57
N ALA A 337 -0.51 8.75 2.49
CA ALA A 337 -0.86 9.67 1.42
C ALA A 337 -2.01 9.13 0.54
N MET A 338 -2.05 7.82 0.27
CA MET A 338 -3.17 7.17 -0.44
C MET A 338 -4.47 7.33 0.34
N LYS A 339 -4.45 7.11 1.65
CA LYS A 339 -5.63 7.33 2.51
C LYS A 339 -6.16 8.76 2.39
N GLU A 340 -5.29 9.76 2.50
CA GLU A 340 -5.70 11.16 2.36
C GLU A 340 -6.28 11.48 0.97
N GLN A 341 -5.61 11.04 -0.11
CA GLN A 341 -6.00 11.38 -1.48
C GLN A 341 -7.26 10.65 -1.94
N ILE A 342 -7.39 9.36 -1.59
CA ILE A 342 -8.59 8.56 -1.89
C ILE A 342 -9.79 9.10 -1.09
N HIS A 343 -9.60 9.39 0.20
CA HIS A 343 -10.71 9.88 1.04
C HIS A 343 -11.15 11.30 0.73
N ALA A 344 -10.33 12.08 0.03
CA ALA A 344 -10.73 13.37 -0.52
C ALA A 344 -11.77 13.27 -1.64
N VAL A 345 -11.89 12.10 -2.29
CA VAL A 345 -12.94 11.84 -3.28
C VAL A 345 -14.21 11.37 -2.56
N PRO A 346 -15.35 12.09 -2.68
CA PRO A 346 -16.56 11.75 -1.91
C PRO A 346 -17.05 10.31 -2.10
N ALA A 347 -16.95 9.78 -3.32
CA ALA A 347 -17.35 8.41 -3.65
C ALA A 347 -16.49 7.32 -2.99
N TYR A 348 -15.30 7.67 -2.49
CA TYR A 348 -14.31 6.76 -1.92
C TYR A 348 -13.87 7.18 -0.51
N SER A 349 -14.68 8.00 0.16
CA SER A 349 -14.38 8.54 1.50
C SER A 349 -14.25 7.49 2.60
N ASP A 350 -14.77 6.28 2.38
CA ASP A 350 -14.70 5.12 3.27
C ASP A 350 -13.90 3.96 2.68
N TYR A 351 -13.18 4.17 1.55
CA TYR A 351 -12.37 3.14 0.93
C TYR A 351 -11.27 2.67 1.89
N HIS A 352 -11.09 1.35 2.00
CA HIS A 352 -10.14 0.81 2.96
C HIS A 352 -8.70 0.94 2.46
N VAL A 353 -7.85 1.58 3.27
CA VAL A 353 -6.40 1.66 3.06
C VAL A 353 -5.74 1.20 4.35
N ASP A 354 -4.82 0.24 4.28
CA ASP A 354 -4.12 -0.26 5.47
C ASP A 354 -3.39 0.86 6.21
N GLU A 355 -3.39 0.81 7.54
CA GLU A 355 -2.72 1.83 8.37
C GLU A 355 -1.18 1.68 8.38
N ALA A 356 -0.67 0.51 7.99
CA ALA A 356 0.76 0.20 7.99
C ALA A 356 1.11 -0.83 6.91
N PRO A 357 2.34 -0.80 6.36
CA PRO A 357 2.81 -1.82 5.44
C PRO A 357 2.84 -3.21 6.06
N ARG A 358 2.65 -4.23 5.21
CA ARG A 358 2.78 -5.63 5.59
C ARG A 358 4.16 -6.13 5.21
N GLU A 359 4.84 -6.75 6.17
CA GLU A 359 6.17 -7.31 5.99
C GLU A 359 6.08 -8.78 5.60
N SER A 360 6.69 -9.13 4.47
CA SER A 360 6.67 -10.50 3.94
C SER A 360 7.86 -10.79 3.04
N GLU A 361 8.37 -12.01 3.14
CA GLU A 361 9.37 -12.57 2.23
C GLU A 361 8.75 -13.08 0.92
N ALA A 362 7.43 -12.99 0.74
CA ALA A 362 6.73 -13.63 -0.36
C ALA A 362 6.77 -12.84 -1.69
N TYR A 363 7.53 -11.75 -1.83
CA TYR A 363 7.50 -10.91 -3.04
C TYR A 363 8.87 -10.79 -3.69
N GLY A 364 9.07 -11.40 -4.87
CA GLY A 364 10.35 -11.41 -5.58
C GLY A 364 10.83 -10.02 -6.01
N GLU A 365 9.90 -9.10 -6.31
CA GLU A 365 10.19 -7.70 -6.66
C GLU A 365 10.88 -6.93 -5.54
N ASN A 366 10.64 -7.33 -4.28
CA ASN A 366 11.26 -6.74 -3.10
C ASN A 366 12.63 -7.37 -2.74
N SER A 367 13.12 -8.35 -3.51
CA SER A 367 14.38 -9.06 -3.23
C SER A 367 15.63 -8.32 -3.73
N GLY A 368 16.80 -8.63 -3.16
CA GLY A 368 18.14 -8.14 -3.59
C GLY A 368 18.38 -6.65 -3.38
N PHE A 369 19.51 -6.12 -3.86
CA PHE A 369 19.82 -4.68 -3.97
C PHE A 369 19.33 -3.79 -2.80
N PRO A 370 19.96 -3.90 -1.62
CA PRO A 370 19.50 -3.20 -0.42
C PRO A 370 19.55 -1.66 -0.52
N ASP A 371 20.33 -1.10 -1.44
CA ASP A 371 20.47 0.35 -1.65
C ASP A 371 19.31 0.98 -2.45
N ILE A 372 18.36 0.17 -2.94
CA ILE A 372 17.17 0.61 -3.67
C ILE A 372 15.96 0.40 -2.76
N LYS A 373 15.20 1.47 -2.49
CA LYS A 373 13.94 1.33 -1.75
C LYS A 373 12.93 0.57 -2.61
N LYS A 374 12.23 -0.42 -2.04
CA LYS A 374 11.32 -1.28 -2.83
C LYS A 374 9.99 -1.48 -2.13
N VAL A 375 8.91 -1.32 -2.88
CA VAL A 375 7.54 -1.57 -2.41
C VAL A 375 6.73 -2.24 -3.51
N VAL A 376 5.80 -3.12 -3.10
CA VAL A 376 4.69 -3.58 -3.93
C VAL A 376 3.42 -2.93 -3.40
N VAL A 377 2.69 -2.23 -4.26
CA VAL A 377 1.44 -1.56 -3.92
C VAL A 377 0.29 -2.34 -4.55
N GLU A 378 -0.47 -3.04 -3.73
CA GLU A 378 -1.73 -3.67 -4.11
C GLU A 378 -2.83 -2.64 -4.01
N THR A 379 -3.30 -2.12 -5.14
CA THR A 379 -4.19 -0.95 -5.14
C THR A 379 -5.59 -1.26 -4.60
N GLY A 380 -6.05 -2.51 -4.77
CA GLY A 380 -7.35 -3.01 -4.33
C GLY A 380 -7.52 -4.48 -4.71
N PHE A 381 -8.61 -5.12 -4.28
CA PHE A 381 -8.92 -6.50 -4.61
C PHE A 381 -9.83 -6.61 -5.84
N HIS A 382 -9.31 -7.06 -6.99
CA HIS A 382 -10.12 -7.21 -8.21
C HIS A 382 -11.18 -8.34 -8.11
N THR A 383 -11.06 -9.23 -7.12
CA THR A 383 -12.08 -10.23 -6.79
C THR A 383 -13.27 -9.66 -6.02
N ASN A 384 -13.10 -8.52 -5.35
CA ASN A 384 -14.18 -7.80 -4.69
C ASN A 384 -14.86 -6.85 -5.67
N VAL A 385 -16.19 -6.80 -5.68
CA VAL A 385 -16.96 -6.08 -6.69
C VAL A 385 -16.80 -4.55 -6.57
N ASP A 386 -16.73 -4.02 -5.35
CA ASP A 386 -16.62 -2.58 -5.11
C ASP A 386 -15.22 -2.08 -5.46
N ASP A 387 -14.20 -2.82 -5.02
CA ASP A 387 -12.81 -2.55 -5.38
C ASP A 387 -12.58 -2.70 -6.88
N ALA A 388 -13.15 -3.72 -7.53
CA ALA A 388 -13.04 -3.89 -8.97
C ALA A 388 -13.68 -2.71 -9.76
N ALA A 389 -14.78 -2.16 -9.25
CA ALA A 389 -15.38 -0.96 -9.84
C ALA A 389 -14.45 0.26 -9.66
N ALA A 390 -13.91 0.45 -8.45
CA ALA A 390 -12.97 1.53 -8.15
C ALA A 390 -11.69 1.44 -9.00
N LEU A 391 -11.10 0.25 -9.11
CA LEU A 391 -9.90 -0.02 -9.91
C LEU A 391 -10.07 0.29 -11.40
N GLN A 392 -11.29 0.40 -11.91
CA GLN A 392 -11.62 0.78 -13.28
C GLN A 392 -12.08 2.24 -13.42
N ASP A 393 -12.36 2.94 -12.31
CA ASP A 393 -12.78 4.34 -12.32
C ASP A 393 -11.56 5.27 -12.43
N PRO A 394 -11.44 6.07 -13.50
CA PRO A 394 -10.36 7.05 -13.65
C PRO A 394 -10.22 8.01 -12.46
N VAL A 395 -11.32 8.36 -11.77
CA VAL A 395 -11.28 9.25 -10.60
C VAL A 395 -10.56 8.58 -9.43
N PHE A 396 -10.88 7.31 -9.15
CA PHE A 396 -10.18 6.53 -8.13
C PHE A 396 -8.72 6.32 -8.49
N ILE A 397 -8.43 5.92 -9.73
CA ILE A 397 -7.05 5.69 -10.21
C ILE A 397 -6.22 6.95 -10.02
N THR A 398 -6.75 8.11 -10.41
CA THR A 398 -6.08 9.40 -10.23
C THR A 398 -5.81 9.68 -8.75
N ALA A 399 -6.79 9.49 -7.87
CA ALA A 399 -6.63 9.72 -6.44
C ALA A 399 -5.61 8.76 -5.80
N ALA A 400 -5.69 7.47 -6.13
CA ALA A 400 -4.75 6.46 -5.66
C ALA A 400 -3.32 6.78 -6.11
N MET A 401 -3.11 7.11 -7.40
CA MET A 401 -1.77 7.40 -7.92
C MET A 401 -1.21 8.75 -7.45
N LYS A 402 -2.06 9.76 -7.18
CA LYS A 402 -1.65 10.95 -6.44
C LYS A 402 -1.17 10.61 -5.03
N GLY A 403 -1.84 9.66 -4.38
CA GLY A 403 -1.43 9.12 -3.09
C GLY A 403 -0.05 8.47 -3.13
N VAL A 404 0.18 7.58 -4.11
CA VAL A 404 1.48 6.93 -4.30
C VAL A 404 2.58 7.96 -4.60
N GLU A 405 2.34 8.92 -5.51
CA GLU A 405 3.30 10.00 -5.80
C GLU A 405 3.61 10.84 -4.56
N LYS A 406 2.58 11.29 -3.85
CA LYS A 406 2.75 12.13 -2.66
C LYS A 406 3.52 11.37 -1.58
N GLY A 407 3.18 10.10 -1.33
CA GLY A 407 3.88 9.26 -0.37
C GLY A 407 5.35 9.06 -0.72
N TYR A 408 5.65 8.74 -1.97
CA TYR A 408 7.02 8.65 -2.48
C TYR A 408 7.80 9.96 -2.29
N ARG A 409 7.24 11.10 -2.73
CA ARG A 409 7.88 12.41 -2.64
C ARG A 409 8.16 12.81 -1.20
N LEU A 410 7.21 12.60 -0.30
CA LEU A 410 7.37 12.91 1.12
C LEU A 410 8.50 12.08 1.76
N ASP A 411 8.54 10.77 1.50
CA ASP A 411 9.62 9.89 1.99
C ASP A 411 11.00 10.30 1.41
N ARG A 412 11.06 10.59 0.10
CA ARG A 412 12.26 11.09 -0.58
C ARG A 412 12.78 12.38 0.04
N ASP A 413 11.88 13.31 0.35
CA ASP A 413 12.19 14.63 0.89
C ASP A 413 12.43 14.61 2.42
N GLY A 414 12.29 13.44 3.06
CA GLY A 414 12.44 13.30 4.51
C GLY A 414 11.31 13.96 5.30
N VAL A 415 10.14 14.14 4.69
CA VAL A 415 8.95 14.74 5.30
C VAL A 415 8.01 13.64 5.77
N THR A 416 7.66 13.66 7.04
CA THR A 416 6.66 12.72 7.58
C THR A 416 5.28 13.02 6.98
N CYS A 417 4.63 11.99 6.44
CA CYS A 417 3.24 12.12 6.01
C CYS A 417 2.33 12.39 7.21
N ALA A 418 1.55 13.46 7.10
CA ALA A 418 0.50 13.81 8.04
C ALA A 418 -0.70 14.39 7.26
N PRO A 419 -1.94 14.13 7.69
CA PRO A 419 -3.12 14.66 7.02
C PRO A 419 -3.11 16.19 6.95
N PHE A 420 -3.51 16.74 5.81
CA PHE A 420 -3.72 18.17 5.68
C PHE A 420 -4.83 18.64 6.62
N LYS A 421 -4.45 19.45 7.61
CA LYS A 421 -5.38 19.94 8.63
C LYS A 421 -5.07 21.36 9.06
N ILE A 422 -6.10 22.20 9.20
CA ILE A 422 -5.99 23.46 9.95
C ILE A 422 -5.94 23.10 11.44
N THR A 423 -4.81 23.38 12.09
CA THR A 423 -4.60 23.07 13.50
C THR A 423 -5.02 24.22 14.40
N SER A 424 -4.86 25.47 13.93
CA SER A 424 -5.29 26.64 14.68
C SER A 424 -5.51 27.87 13.81
N ILE A 425 -6.53 28.63 14.14
CA ILE A 425 -6.68 30.04 13.79
C ILE A 425 -7.00 30.77 15.10
N PRO A 426 -6.14 31.71 15.57
CA PRO A 426 -6.38 32.40 16.83
C PRO A 426 -7.71 33.16 16.82
N ASN A 427 -8.41 33.10 17.96
CA ASN A 427 -9.49 34.06 18.22
C ASN A 427 -8.85 35.43 18.43
N VAL A 428 -9.28 36.42 17.66
CA VAL A 428 -8.64 37.74 17.63
C VAL A 428 -9.62 38.84 18.02
N THR A 429 -9.11 39.84 18.74
CA THR A 429 -9.84 41.06 19.05
C THR A 429 -9.10 42.25 18.46
N PHE A 430 -9.77 43.05 17.66
CA PHE A 430 -9.23 44.26 17.04
C PHE A 430 -10.05 45.48 17.44
N THR A 431 -9.43 46.64 17.49
CA THR A 431 -10.15 47.91 17.69
C THR A 431 -10.70 48.41 16.35
N TYR A 432 -11.89 49.01 16.35
CA TYR A 432 -12.42 49.68 15.16
C TYR A 432 -11.44 50.71 14.60
N GLY A 433 -11.29 50.74 13.28
CA GLY A 433 -10.40 51.67 12.60
C GLY A 433 -8.91 51.29 12.63
N SER A 434 -8.54 50.14 13.19
CA SER A 434 -7.15 49.63 13.21
C SER A 434 -6.60 49.22 11.83
N GLY A 435 -7.36 49.41 10.75
CA GLY A 435 -6.95 49.04 9.39
C GLY A 435 -6.98 47.53 9.14
N LEU A 436 -6.17 47.08 8.19
CA LEU A 436 -6.03 45.67 7.82
C LEU A 436 -5.17 44.93 8.86
N GLN A 437 -5.71 43.85 9.42
CA GLN A 437 -5.07 43.02 10.42
C GLN A 437 -4.84 41.62 9.86
N LYS A 438 -3.64 41.07 10.06
CA LYS A 438 -3.26 39.72 9.59
C LYS A 438 -3.23 38.73 10.75
N THR A 439 -3.97 37.65 10.63
CA THR A 439 -4.02 36.55 11.61
C THR A 439 -3.40 35.29 11.01
N PRO A 440 -2.44 34.62 11.65
CA PRO A 440 -1.84 33.40 11.10
C PRO A 440 -2.85 32.25 11.02
N ILE A 441 -2.73 31.42 9.98
CA ILE A 441 -3.38 30.11 9.87
C ILE A 441 -2.30 29.07 10.11
N LEU A 442 -2.44 28.27 11.18
CA LEU A 442 -1.55 27.14 11.44
C LEU A 442 -2.14 25.88 10.81
N ILE A 443 -1.32 25.17 10.05
CA ILE A 443 -1.68 23.92 9.38
C ILE A 443 -0.71 22.79 9.76
N GLN A 444 -1.17 21.56 9.60
CA GLN A 444 -0.40 20.31 9.61
C GLN A 444 -0.48 19.67 8.23
N GLY A 445 0.50 18.84 7.92
CA GLY A 445 0.56 18.08 6.67
C GLY A 445 1.24 18.87 5.54
N SER A 446 1.25 18.25 4.37
CA SER A 446 1.87 18.79 3.15
C SER A 446 0.82 18.96 2.05
N PRO A 447 -0.01 20.03 2.10
CA PRO A 447 -1.02 20.29 1.09
C PRO A 447 -0.40 20.63 -0.26
N ARG A 448 -1.13 20.38 -1.34
CA ARG A 448 -0.74 20.86 -2.66
C ARG A 448 -1.24 22.29 -2.87
N TYR A 449 -0.32 23.19 -3.20
CA TYR A 449 -0.67 24.56 -3.58
C TYR A 449 -1.07 24.66 -5.06
N PRO A 450 -1.90 25.66 -5.45
CA PRO A 450 -2.50 26.68 -4.58
C PRO A 450 -3.63 26.12 -3.70
N ILE A 451 -3.82 26.70 -2.52
CA ILE A 451 -4.93 26.39 -1.62
C ILE A 451 -6.02 27.45 -1.78
N VAL A 452 -7.27 27.03 -1.96
CA VAL A 452 -8.44 27.90 -1.89
C VAL A 452 -8.91 27.97 -0.44
N TYR A 453 -8.86 29.17 0.15
CA TYR A 453 -9.42 29.45 1.46
C TYR A 453 -10.77 30.14 1.32
N LYS A 454 -11.75 29.69 2.09
CA LYS A 454 -13.09 30.28 2.22
C LYS A 454 -13.41 30.49 3.71
N SER A 455 -13.85 31.68 4.07
CA SER A 455 -14.40 32.01 5.38
C SER A 455 -15.89 32.23 5.27
N GLU A 456 -16.67 31.50 6.07
CA GLU A 456 -18.13 31.62 6.12
C GLU A 456 -18.55 32.12 7.50
N ILE A 457 -19.45 33.10 7.56
CA ILE A 457 -19.99 33.62 8.81
C ILE A 457 -21.04 32.64 9.33
N THR A 458 -20.78 32.00 10.47
CA THR A 458 -21.73 31.09 11.12
C THR A 458 -22.62 31.82 12.11
N SER A 459 -22.12 32.90 12.73
CA SER A 459 -22.94 33.82 13.53
C SER A 459 -22.28 35.19 13.58
N CYS A 460 -23.08 36.26 13.65
CA CYS A 460 -22.57 37.61 13.77
C CYS A 460 -23.58 38.49 14.51
N SER A 461 -23.12 39.30 15.46
CA SER A 461 -23.95 40.25 16.21
C SER A 461 -24.27 41.55 15.45
N GLY A 462 -23.96 41.61 14.15
CA GLY A 462 -24.11 42.80 13.31
C GLY A 462 -23.90 42.48 11.82
N SER A 463 -23.28 43.39 11.07
CA SER A 463 -22.94 43.15 9.67
C SER A 463 -21.54 42.55 9.55
N CYS A 464 -21.49 41.28 9.12
CA CYS A 464 -20.25 40.57 8.82
C CYS A 464 -20.29 40.05 7.39
N SER A 465 -19.12 39.83 6.80
CA SER A 465 -18.99 39.18 5.49
C SER A 465 -17.87 38.17 5.53
N GLY A 466 -18.10 37.04 4.84
CA GLY A 466 -17.05 36.06 4.59
C GLY A 466 -16.03 36.56 3.58
N ALA A 467 -15.02 35.75 3.32
CA ALA A 467 -13.97 36.05 2.34
C ALA A 467 -13.53 34.77 1.62
N THR A 468 -13.09 34.92 0.38
CA THR A 468 -12.42 33.85 -0.38
C THR A 468 -11.08 34.38 -0.85
N LYS A 469 -10.03 33.56 -0.72
CA LYS A 469 -8.70 33.89 -1.25
C LYS A 469 -8.01 32.63 -1.77
N THR A 470 -7.09 32.82 -2.71
CA THR A 470 -6.17 31.79 -3.16
C THR A 470 -4.81 32.02 -2.52
N ILE A 471 -4.27 30.99 -1.88
CA ILE A 471 -2.96 30.97 -1.23
C ILE A 471 -2.00 30.26 -2.18
N ALA A 472 -1.04 30.98 -2.75
CA ALA A 472 -0.12 30.42 -3.75
C ALA A 472 0.96 29.52 -3.13
N ASP A 473 1.37 29.79 -1.90
CA ASP A 473 2.38 29.05 -1.16
C ASP A 473 2.24 29.29 0.36
N ALA A 474 3.11 28.65 1.14
CA ALA A 474 3.07 28.71 2.61
C ALA A 474 3.19 30.12 3.20
N SER A 475 3.79 31.09 2.49
CA SER A 475 3.90 32.48 2.97
C SER A 475 2.55 33.19 3.04
N GLY A 476 1.53 32.70 2.30
CA GLY A 476 0.19 33.26 2.26
C GLY A 476 -0.79 32.69 3.30
N LEU A 477 -0.32 31.91 4.27
CA LEU A 477 -1.12 31.31 5.35
C LEU A 477 -1.53 32.34 6.44
N THR A 478 -2.13 33.45 6.02
CA THR A 478 -2.66 34.49 6.91
C THR A 478 -4.05 34.95 6.50
N MET A 479 -4.94 35.19 7.44
CA MET A 479 -6.25 35.79 7.20
C MET A 479 -6.22 37.29 7.39
N ASP A 480 -6.94 37.97 6.52
CA ASP A 480 -7.00 39.42 6.44
C ASP A 480 -8.34 39.89 7.00
N PHE A 481 -8.29 40.66 8.10
CA PHE A 481 -9.45 41.19 8.80
C PHE A 481 -9.45 42.70 8.79
N THR A 482 -10.64 43.30 8.68
CA THR A 482 -10.82 44.75 8.81
C THR A 482 -12.01 45.05 9.71
N CYS A 483 -11.78 45.72 10.83
CA CYS A 483 -12.85 46.32 11.65
C CYS A 483 -13.09 47.76 11.16
N ARG A 484 -14.09 47.94 10.30
CA ARG A 484 -14.38 49.25 9.67
C ARG A 484 -14.63 50.35 10.72
N PRO A 485 -14.14 51.58 10.51
CA PRO A 485 -14.41 52.70 11.42
C PRO A 485 -15.91 52.93 11.65
N GLY A 486 -16.27 53.54 12.80
CA GLY A 486 -17.64 53.96 13.08
C GLY A 486 -18.50 52.95 13.85
N GLY A 487 -17.93 51.87 14.37
CA GLY A 487 -18.65 50.94 15.24
C GLY A 487 -18.95 51.54 16.62
N SER A 488 -20.24 51.57 17.02
CA SER A 488 -20.70 52.07 18.33
C SER A 488 -20.87 50.98 19.38
N THR A 489 -20.83 49.71 18.97
CA THR A 489 -20.99 48.52 19.84
C THR A 489 -19.92 47.49 19.50
N THR A 490 -19.56 46.63 20.47
CA THR A 490 -18.66 45.50 20.20
C THR A 490 -19.36 44.51 19.26
N LEU A 491 -18.75 44.23 18.11
CA LEU A 491 -19.21 43.19 17.20
C LEU A 491 -18.44 41.90 17.45
N SER A 492 -19.14 40.77 17.49
CA SER A 492 -18.51 39.45 17.52
C SER A 492 -19.04 38.58 16.38
N ALA A 493 -18.12 37.93 15.68
CA ALA A 493 -18.40 37.00 14.60
C ALA A 493 -17.80 35.63 14.94
N LYS A 494 -18.55 34.56 14.68
CA LYS A 494 -18.00 33.20 14.54
C LYS A 494 -17.90 32.88 13.06
N LEU A 495 -16.77 32.29 12.68
CA LEU A 495 -16.46 31.99 11.30
C LEU A 495 -16.02 30.54 11.18
N LYS A 496 -16.47 29.88 10.10
CA LYS A 496 -15.95 28.61 9.64
C LYS A 496 -14.98 28.87 8.49
N ALA A 497 -13.69 28.58 8.72
CA ALA A 497 -12.68 28.53 7.69
C ALA A 497 -12.71 27.15 7.02
N THR A 498 -12.64 27.14 5.69
CA THR A 498 -12.50 25.94 4.86
C THR A 498 -11.31 26.17 3.93
N MET A 499 -10.35 25.26 3.94
CA MET A 499 -9.22 25.25 3.01
C MET A 499 -9.31 24.00 2.14
N THR A 500 -9.25 24.19 0.83
CA THR A 500 -9.22 23.12 -0.17
C THR A 500 -7.91 23.23 -0.92
N ASP A 501 -7.07 22.20 -0.84
CA ASP A 501 -5.80 22.18 -1.56
C ASP A 501 -6.02 21.86 -3.05
N ALA A 502 -4.97 21.96 -3.87
CA ALA A 502 -5.05 21.70 -5.31
C ALA A 502 -5.36 20.24 -5.65
N ASP A 503 -5.23 19.33 -4.69
CA ASP A 503 -5.63 17.94 -4.79
C ASP A 503 -7.05 17.66 -4.25
N GLN A 504 -7.79 18.72 -3.93
CA GLN A 504 -9.16 18.68 -3.38
C GLN A 504 -9.26 18.14 -1.96
N VAL A 505 -8.14 18.05 -1.23
CA VAL A 505 -8.16 17.71 0.20
C VAL A 505 -8.70 18.91 0.97
N VAL A 506 -9.73 18.66 1.78
CA VAL A 506 -10.46 19.72 2.51
C VAL A 506 -10.14 19.66 4.00
N SER A 507 -9.86 20.82 4.58
CA SER A 507 -9.81 21.01 6.03
C SER A 507 -10.67 22.18 6.49
N THR A 508 -11.33 22.03 7.63
CA THR A 508 -12.21 23.07 8.19
C THR A 508 -11.86 23.39 9.64
N TYR A 509 -12.03 24.65 10.03
CA TYR A 509 -11.75 25.12 11.40
C TYR A 509 -12.69 26.26 11.79
N GLU A 510 -13.17 26.26 13.04
CA GLU A 510 -13.99 27.35 13.57
C GLU A 510 -13.17 28.27 14.47
N HIS A 511 -13.38 29.57 14.34
CA HIS A 511 -12.76 30.58 15.20
C HIS A 511 -13.66 31.81 15.32
N SER A 512 -13.27 32.78 16.15
CA SER A 512 -14.01 34.02 16.35
C SER A 512 -13.16 35.26 16.17
N VAL A 513 -13.84 36.34 15.77
CA VAL A 513 -13.27 37.67 15.63
C VAL A 513 -14.17 38.65 16.36
N THR A 514 -13.56 39.50 17.18
CA THR A 514 -14.24 40.57 17.90
C THR A 514 -13.71 41.93 17.47
N CYS A 515 -14.60 42.81 17.02
CA CYS A 515 -14.29 44.23 16.81
C CYS A 515 -14.75 45.01 18.04
N LYS A 516 -13.79 45.57 18.79
CA LYS A 516 -14.04 46.33 20.02
C LYS A 516 -14.09 47.83 19.71
N LYS A 517 -15.00 48.52 20.38
CA LYS A 517 -15.03 49.99 20.45
C LYS A 517 -13.79 50.58 21.10
#